data_AF-A0A934DN43-F1
#
_entry.id   AF-A0A934DN43-F1
#
_cell.length_a   1.000
_cell.length_b   1.000
_cell.length_c   1.000
_cell.angle_alpha   90.00
_cell.angle_beta   90.00
_cell.angle_gamma   90.00
#
_symmetry.space_group_name_H-M   'P 1'
#
loop_
_entity.id
_entity.type
_entity.pdbx_description
1 polymer ?
#
loop_
_entity_poly.entity_id
_entity_poly.type
_entity_poly.pdbx_seq_one_letter_code
_entity_poly.pdbx_strand_id
1 'polypeptide(L)'
;MALSFYVLLLGWRRFGMVHLGRAGLTFAWKRHVSLGGLTIGIWLAGICLGLGVSWWTWKVVFITNGHYQVGLAMLPLMVFGLASGRVMDRRKARRRLLPLAHGLNNLVLVALALVQLATGIGVIRDMILP
;
A
#
# COMPACT_ATOMS: atom_id res chain seq x y z
N MET A 1 5.46 -2.17 7.64
CA MET A 1 4.06 -1.96 8.06
C MET A 1 3.86 -0.68 8.86
N ALA A 2 4.70 -0.35 9.85
CA ALA A 2 4.60 0.94 10.57
C ALA A 2 4.59 2.19 9.64
N LEU A 3 5.40 2.18 8.57
CA LEU A 3 5.46 3.27 7.61
C LEU A 3 4.11 3.52 6.90
N SER A 4 3.37 2.47 6.53
CA SER A 4 2.10 2.63 5.82
C SER A 4 1.03 3.25 6.71
N PHE A 5 0.97 2.87 7.99
CA PHE A 5 0.10 3.53 8.98
C PHE A 5 0.44 5.00 9.17
N TYR A 6 1.74 5.32 9.26
CA TYR A 6 2.18 6.71 9.37
C TYR A 6 1.77 7.53 8.15
N VAL A 7 1.95 6.99 6.93
CA VAL A 7 1.51 7.64 5.68
C VAL A 7 -0.01 7.80 5.64
N LEU A 8 -0.77 6.80 6.09
CA LEU A 8 -2.23 6.85 6.20
C LEU A 8 -2.67 7.97 7.16
N LEU A 9 -2.00 8.12 8.31
CA LEU A 9 -2.26 9.19 9.27
C LEU A 9 -1.99 10.58 8.67
N LEU A 10 -0.92 10.74 7.88
CA LEU A 10 -0.69 11.97 7.13
C LEU A 10 -1.83 12.23 6.13
N GLY A 11 -2.29 11.20 5.41
CA GLY A 11 -3.42 11.27 4.48
C GLY A 11 -4.75 11.62 5.17
N TRP A 12 -4.97 11.11 6.38
CA TRP A 12 -6.15 11.39 7.19
C TRP A 12 -6.31 12.88 7.49
N ARG A 13 -5.20 13.61 7.69
CA ARG A 13 -5.24 15.07 7.86
C ARG A 13 -5.82 15.76 6.63
N ARG A 14 -5.40 15.35 5.43
CA ARG A 14 -5.95 15.88 4.16
C ARG A 14 -7.42 15.51 3.99
N PHE A 15 -7.80 14.27 4.32
CA PHE A 15 -9.19 13.86 4.31
C PHE A 15 -10.04 14.75 5.23
N GLY A 16 -9.58 15.00 6.45
CA GLY A 16 -10.23 15.89 7.41
C GLY A 16 -10.42 17.32 6.88
N MET A 17 -9.41 17.88 6.22
CA MET A 17 -9.49 19.22 5.63
C MET A 17 -10.51 19.30 4.47
N VAL A 18 -10.51 18.32 3.58
CA VAL A 18 -11.28 18.37 2.32
C VAL A 18 -12.72 17.88 2.50
N HIS A 19 -12.94 16.91 3.38
CA HIS A 19 -14.22 16.20 3.52
C HIS A 19 -14.92 16.42 4.86
N LEU A 20 -14.18 16.77 5.93
CA LEU A 20 -14.75 16.94 7.27
C LEU A 20 -14.74 18.40 7.76
N GLY A 21 -14.38 19.37 6.91
CA GLY A 21 -14.37 20.79 7.27
C GLY A 21 -13.31 21.21 8.29
N ARG A 22 -12.30 20.38 8.57
CA ARG A 22 -11.26 20.66 9.58
C ARG A 22 -10.18 21.61 9.03
N ALA A 23 -10.48 22.90 8.99
CA ALA A 23 -9.65 23.94 8.35
C ALA A 23 -8.26 24.17 9.00
N GLY A 24 -8.06 23.79 10.27
CA GLY A 24 -6.80 24.02 11.01
C GLY A 24 -5.72 22.95 10.87
N LEU A 25 -5.97 21.87 10.13
CA LEU A 25 -4.98 20.79 9.98
C LEU A 25 -3.90 21.15 8.95
N THR A 26 -2.65 20.82 9.24
CA THR A 26 -1.55 20.94 8.27
C THR A 26 -1.33 19.60 7.57
N PHE A 27 -1.35 19.62 6.25
CA PHE A 27 -1.01 18.45 5.43
C PHE A 27 0.43 18.54 4.92
N ALA A 28 1.30 17.68 5.47
CA ALA A 28 2.72 17.60 5.09
C ALA A 28 2.90 16.94 3.72
N TRP A 29 2.55 17.66 2.64
CA TRP A 29 2.46 17.16 1.27
C TRP A 29 3.68 16.36 0.83
N LYS A 30 4.87 16.98 0.84
CA LYS A 30 6.12 16.35 0.39
C LYS A 30 6.40 15.06 1.16
N ARG A 31 6.22 15.07 2.49
CA ARG A 31 6.44 13.91 3.34
C ARG A 31 5.48 12.77 3.04
N HIS A 32 4.19 13.08 2.86
CA HIS A 32 3.19 12.07 2.49
C HIS A 32 3.48 11.46 1.12
N VAL A 33 3.81 12.27 0.11
CA VAL A 33 4.10 11.80 -1.24
C VAL A 33 5.36 10.92 -1.24
N SER A 34 6.47 11.39 -0.66
CA SER A 34 7.73 10.63 -0.65
C SER A 34 7.62 9.32 0.13
N LEU A 35 7.04 9.35 1.34
CA LEU A 35 6.92 8.16 2.16
C LEU A 35 5.85 7.20 1.63
N GLY A 36 4.78 7.70 1.00
CA GLY A 36 3.78 6.87 0.32
C GLY A 36 4.38 6.17 -0.90
N GLY A 37 5.15 6.88 -1.71
CA GLY A 37 5.91 6.29 -2.82
C GLY A 37 6.89 5.23 -2.34
N LEU A 38 7.67 5.51 -1.28
CA LEU A 38 8.57 4.53 -0.67
C LEU A 38 7.84 3.29 -0.14
N THR A 39 6.70 3.49 0.52
CA THR A 39 5.88 2.38 1.05
C THR A 39 5.46 1.43 -0.06
N ILE A 40 4.88 1.96 -1.15
CA ILE A 40 4.45 1.13 -2.28
C ILE A 40 5.66 0.52 -2.98
N GLY A 41 6.77 1.26 -3.13
CA GLY A 41 8.02 0.75 -3.69
C GLY A 41 8.57 -0.47 -2.93
N ILE A 42 8.56 -0.41 -1.59
CA ILE A 42 8.95 -1.54 -0.73
C ILE A 42 8.00 -2.73 -0.92
N TRP A 43 6.70 -2.50 -1.02
CA TRP A 43 5.73 -3.59 -1.24
C TRP A 43 5.89 -4.25 -2.61
N LEU A 44 6.12 -3.46 -3.67
CA LEU A 44 6.42 -4.00 -5.00
C LEU A 44 7.73 -4.80 -5.00
N ALA A 45 8.78 -4.29 -4.35
CA ALA A 45 10.02 -5.04 -4.18
C ALA A 45 9.80 -6.35 -3.40
N GLY A 46 8.96 -6.32 -2.37
CA GLY A 46 8.56 -7.51 -1.60
C GLY A 46 7.87 -8.57 -2.47
N ILE A 47 7.01 -8.18 -3.42
CA ILE A 47 6.40 -9.12 -4.38
C ILE A 47 7.48 -9.75 -5.26
N CYS A 48 8.39 -8.95 -5.84
CA CYS A 48 9.46 -9.46 -6.68
C CYS A 48 10.38 -10.43 -5.91
N LEU A 49 10.75 -10.06 -4.69
CA LEU A 49 11.57 -10.90 -3.81
C LEU A 49 10.85 -12.19 -3.44
N GLY A 50 9.56 -12.13 -3.09
CA GLY A 50 8.75 -13.31 -2.77
C GLY A 50 8.67 -14.29 -3.94
N LEU A 51 8.46 -13.80 -5.16
CA LEU A 51 8.49 -14.62 -6.38
C LEU A 51 9.87 -15.22 -6.62
N GLY A 52 10.93 -14.42 -6.46
CA GLY A 52 12.31 -14.86 -6.63
C GLY A 52 12.71 -15.95 -5.63
N VAL A 53 12.37 -15.78 -4.34
CA VAL A 53 12.61 -16.78 -3.30
C VAL A 53 11.81 -18.05 -3.58
N SER A 54 10.53 -17.92 -3.96
CA SER A 54 9.70 -19.07 -4.29
C SER A 54 10.31 -19.90 -5.44
N TRP A 55 10.76 -19.22 -6.49
CA TRP A 55 11.45 -19.85 -7.61
C TRP A 55 12.79 -20.48 -7.18
N TRP A 56 13.58 -19.79 -6.37
CA TRP A 56 14.88 -20.30 -5.94
C TRP A 56 14.75 -21.58 -5.12
N THR A 57 13.84 -21.59 -4.14
CA THR A 57 13.65 -22.66 -3.15
C THR A 57 12.85 -23.83 -3.70
N TRP A 58 11.73 -23.57 -4.37
CA TRP A 58 10.79 -24.63 -4.79
C TRP A 58 10.69 -24.83 -6.31
N LYS A 59 11.40 -24.02 -7.12
CA LYS A 59 11.31 -24.01 -8.60
C LYS A 59 9.89 -23.78 -9.14
N VAL A 60 9.06 -23.12 -8.34
CA VAL A 60 7.68 -22.80 -8.69
C VAL A 60 7.25 -21.52 -8.01
N VAL A 61 6.34 -20.78 -8.63
CA VAL A 61 5.71 -19.55 -8.08
C VAL A 61 4.23 -19.78 -7.83
N PHE A 62 3.60 -18.92 -7.03
CA PHE A 62 2.16 -18.98 -6.72
C PHE A 62 1.71 -20.23 -5.96
N ILE A 63 2.59 -20.81 -5.14
CA ILE A 63 2.27 -21.99 -4.32
C ILE A 63 1.76 -21.67 -2.92
N THR A 64 1.91 -20.42 -2.48
CA THR A 64 1.60 -19.98 -1.10
C THR A 64 0.12 -19.66 -0.88
N ASN A 65 -0.75 -20.19 -1.75
CA ASN A 65 -2.21 -20.04 -1.77
C ASN A 65 -2.68 -18.61 -1.44
N GLY A 66 -3.37 -18.40 -0.31
CA GLY A 66 -3.92 -17.10 0.08
C GLY A 66 -2.89 -15.96 0.11
N HIS A 67 -1.62 -16.25 0.39
CA HIS A 67 -0.57 -15.22 0.40
C HIS A 67 -0.28 -14.65 -1.00
N TYR A 68 -0.12 -15.48 -2.03
CA TYR A 68 0.14 -14.94 -3.36
C TYR A 68 -1.11 -14.28 -3.95
N GLN A 69 -2.31 -14.82 -3.66
CA GLN A 69 -3.58 -14.26 -4.14
C GLN A 69 -3.80 -12.84 -3.61
N VAL A 70 -3.58 -12.61 -2.31
CA VAL A 70 -3.66 -11.28 -1.71
C VAL A 70 -2.59 -10.35 -2.30
N GLY A 71 -1.35 -10.84 -2.45
CA GLY A 71 -0.27 -10.08 -3.09
C GLY A 71 -0.63 -9.61 -4.50
N LEU A 72 -1.22 -10.48 -5.33
CA LEU A 72 -1.70 -10.14 -6.67
C LEU A 72 -2.89 -9.17 -6.63
N ALA A 73 -3.84 -9.35 -5.71
CA ALA A 73 -4.97 -8.45 -5.54
C ALA A 73 -4.53 -7.02 -5.12
N MET A 74 -3.42 -6.90 -4.38
CA MET A 74 -2.86 -5.62 -3.98
C MET A 74 -2.20 -4.87 -5.15
N LEU A 75 -1.69 -5.55 -6.18
CA LEU A 75 -0.99 -4.92 -7.32
C LEU A 75 -1.80 -3.83 -8.04
N PRO A 76 -3.05 -4.06 -8.51
CA PRO A 76 -3.81 -3.02 -9.18
C PRO A 76 -4.09 -1.81 -8.26
N LEU A 77 -4.29 -2.06 -6.96
CA LEU A 77 -4.50 -1.01 -5.97
C LEU A 77 -3.21 -0.19 -5.70
N MET A 78 -2.04 -0.84 -5.70
CA MET A 78 -0.74 -0.16 -5.64
C MET A 78 -0.52 0.73 -6.85
N VAL A 79 -0.82 0.22 -8.05
CA VAL A 79 -0.71 0.98 -9.31
C VAL A 79 -1.66 2.19 -9.27
N PHE A 80 -2.92 1.99 -8.88
CA PHE A 80 -3.86 3.09 -8.73
C PHE A 80 -3.39 4.11 -7.68
N GLY A 81 -2.91 3.65 -6.53
CA GLY A 81 -2.39 4.51 -5.45
C GLY A 81 -1.24 5.40 -5.92
N LEU A 82 -0.25 4.82 -6.61
CA LEU A 82 0.87 5.56 -7.20
C LEU A 82 0.41 6.53 -8.29
N ALA A 83 -0.39 6.06 -9.24
CA ALA A 83 -0.84 6.87 -10.38
C ALA A 83 -1.68 8.07 -9.92
N SER A 84 -2.71 7.83 -9.10
CA SER A 84 -3.57 8.89 -8.56
C SER A 84 -2.79 9.85 -7.66
N GLY A 85 -1.85 9.36 -6.85
CA GLY A 85 -0.92 10.17 -6.07
C GLY A 85 -0.06 11.08 -6.96
N ARG A 86 0.55 10.53 -8.01
CA ARG A 86 1.38 11.27 -8.98
C ARG A 86 0.57 12.34 -9.73
N VAL A 87 -0.66 12.03 -10.12
CA VAL A 87 -1.58 12.99 -10.78
C VAL A 87 -1.91 14.16 -9.84
N MET A 88 -2.13 13.89 -8.56
CA MET A 88 -2.37 14.95 -7.57
C MET A 88 -1.12 15.77 -7.25
N ASP A 89 0.05 15.14 -7.26
CA ASP A 89 1.35 15.79 -7.01
C ASP A 89 1.76 16.73 -8.16
N ARG A 90 1.64 16.26 -9.40
CA ARG A 90 1.97 17.05 -10.60
C ARG A 90 1.02 18.23 -10.84
N ARG A 91 -0.27 18.04 -10.58
CA ARG A 91 -1.29 19.07 -10.78
C ARG A 91 -2.04 19.33 -9.49
N LYS A 92 -1.56 20.30 -8.72
CA LYS A 92 -2.22 20.78 -7.50
C LYS A 92 -3.49 21.54 -7.91
N ALA A 93 -4.64 20.96 -7.60
CA ALA A 93 -5.94 21.54 -7.91
C ALA A 93 -6.94 21.22 -6.79
N ARG A 94 -8.00 22.03 -6.67
CA ARG A 94 -9.10 21.79 -5.74
C ARG A 94 -9.92 20.60 -6.27
N ARG A 95 -9.78 19.44 -5.61
CA ARG A 95 -10.48 18.20 -5.96
C ARG A 95 -11.09 17.62 -4.69
N ARG A 96 -12.29 17.04 -4.80
CA ARG A 96 -12.92 16.27 -3.72
C ARG A 96 -12.90 14.77 -4.02
N LEU A 97 -13.33 14.35 -5.22
CA LEU A 97 -13.52 12.93 -5.52
C LEU A 97 -12.20 12.15 -5.66
N LEU A 98 -11.23 12.65 -6.43
CA LEU A 98 -9.97 11.93 -6.62
C LEU A 98 -9.18 11.71 -5.30
N PRO A 99 -9.04 12.71 -4.40
CA PRO A 99 -8.44 12.47 -3.08
C PRO A 99 -9.20 11.45 -2.24
N LEU A 100 -10.54 11.43 -2.30
CA LEU A 100 -11.37 10.44 -1.61
C LEU A 100 -11.11 9.03 -2.11
N ALA A 101 -11.19 8.82 -3.43
CA ALA A 101 -10.93 7.53 -4.06
C ALA A 101 -9.51 7.03 -3.76
N HIS A 102 -8.51 7.91 -3.84
CA HIS A 102 -7.13 7.61 -3.45
C HIS A 102 -7.01 7.20 -1.98
N GLY A 103 -7.67 7.93 -1.08
CA GLY A 103 -7.68 7.62 0.36
C GLY A 103 -8.32 6.27 0.66
N LEU A 104 -9.48 5.98 0.09
CA LEU A 104 -10.19 4.71 0.25
C LEU A 104 -9.37 3.53 -0.31
N ASN A 105 -8.81 3.68 -1.52
CA ASN A 105 -7.92 2.69 -2.09
C ASN A 105 -6.76 2.35 -1.15
N ASN A 106 -6.08 3.36 -0.62
CA ASN A 106 -4.92 3.14 0.25
C ASN A 106 -5.31 2.61 1.63
N LEU A 107 -6.52 2.90 2.12
CA LEU A 107 -7.06 2.27 3.32
C LEU A 107 -7.27 0.77 3.11
N VAL A 108 -7.92 0.39 1.99
CA VAL A 108 -8.09 -1.02 1.60
C VAL A 108 -6.72 -1.67 1.43
N LEU A 109 -5.77 -0.98 0.81
CA LEU A 109 -4.42 -1.50 0.59
C LEU A 109 -3.67 -1.78 1.90
N VAL A 110 -3.80 -0.90 2.90
CA VAL A 110 -3.24 -1.14 4.25
C VAL A 110 -3.92 -2.33 4.93
N ALA A 111 -5.24 -2.47 4.80
CA ALA A 111 -5.96 -3.62 5.35
C ALA A 111 -5.50 -4.94 4.71
N LEU A 112 -5.37 -4.97 3.38
CA LEU A 112 -4.83 -6.13 2.66
C LEU A 112 -3.37 -6.41 3.05
N ALA A 113 -2.57 -5.38 3.32
CA ALA A 113 -1.19 -5.55 3.78
C ALA A 113 -1.10 -6.24 5.16
N LEU A 114 -2.09 -6.07 6.03
CA LEU A 114 -2.19 -6.83 7.29
C LEU A 114 -2.54 -8.30 7.03
N VAL A 115 -3.45 -8.57 6.10
CA VAL A 115 -3.77 -9.93 5.66
C VAL A 115 -2.54 -10.59 5.01
N GLN A 116 -1.78 -9.84 4.20
CA GLN A 116 -0.54 -10.30 3.58
C GLN A 116 0.52 -10.67 4.63
N LEU A 117 0.62 -9.89 5.72
CA LEU A 117 1.51 -10.20 6.83
C LEU A 117 1.08 -11.48 7.56
N ALA A 118 -0.21 -11.61 7.89
CA ALA A 118 -0.73 -12.78 8.58
C ALA A 118 -0.54 -14.07 7.76
N THR A 119 -0.90 -14.04 6.48
CA THR A 119 -0.70 -15.18 5.56
C THR A 119 0.78 -15.47 5.33
N GLY A 120 1.64 -14.44 5.29
CA GLY A 120 3.10 -14.61 5.16
C GLY A 120 3.73 -15.29 6.38
N ILE A 121 3.24 -15.01 7.58
CA ILE A 121 3.65 -15.76 8.79
C ILE A 121 3.26 -17.23 8.68
N GLY A 122 2.07 -17.53 8.14
CA GLY A 122 1.65 -18.91 7.84
C GLY A 122 2.60 -19.60 6.86
N VAL A 123 2.94 -18.96 5.74
CA VAL A 123 3.90 -19.50 4.77
C VAL A 123 5.25 -19.84 5.41
N ILE A 124 5.78 -18.95 6.27
CA ILE A 124 7.05 -19.21 6.96
C ILE A 124 6.94 -20.44 7.85
N ARG A 125 5.86 -20.56 8.63
CA ARG A 125 5.63 -21.68 9.54
C ARG A 125 5.44 -23.00 8.82
N ASP A 126 4.65 -22.99 7.76
CA ASP A 126 4.15 -24.22 7.13
C ASP A 126 5.06 -24.71 5.99
N MET A 127 5.88 -23.83 5.40
CA MET A 127 6.68 -24.14 4.21
C MET A 127 8.18 -23.92 4.34
N ILE A 128 8.64 -23.18 5.38
CA ILE A 128 10.07 -22.83 5.53
C ILE A 128 10.67 -23.41 6.81
N LEU A 129 9.98 -23.27 7.94
CA LEU A 129 10.45 -23.81 9.21
C LEU A 129 10.27 -25.34 9.23
N PRO A 130 11.21 -26.08 9.88
CA PRO A 130 11.15 -27.53 10.02
C PRO A 130 10.04 -28.00 10.95
#